data_AF-A0A835IB85-F1
#
_entry.id   AF-A0A835IB85-F1
#
_cell.length_a   1.000
_cell.length_b   1.000
_cell.length_c   1.000
_cell.angle_alpha   90.00
_cell.angle_beta   90.00
_cell.angle_gamma   90.00
#
_symmetry.space_group_name_H-M   'P 1'
#
loop_
_entity.id
_entity.type
_entity.pdbx_description
1 polymer ?
#
loop_
_entity_poly.entity_id
_entity_poly.type
_entity_poly.pdbx_seq_one_letter_code
_entity_poly.pdbx_strand_id
1 'polypeptide(L)'
;MNGKVEEAKRMMSKMRLKGLKDNVATHTNLLKGLCIMGRSDDAANHLKEMISLGLKPDVKAYAVVIHDYCKLGKPTKAIVLLDEMKSRGLGLAERKYNQLQKE
;
A
#
# COMPACT_ATOMS: atom_id res chain seq x y z
N MET A 1 18.68 -5.15 -9.46
CA MET A 1 17.27 -4.69 -9.49
C MET A 1 17.01 -3.44 -8.62
N ASN A 2 17.85 -3.10 -7.63
CA ASN A 2 17.74 -1.83 -6.88
C ASN A 2 17.63 -0.58 -7.77
N GLY A 3 18.38 -0.54 -8.89
CA GLY A 3 18.35 0.58 -9.81
C GLY A 3 16.96 0.94 -10.33
N LYS A 4 16.09 -0.04 -10.61
CA LYS A 4 14.74 0.22 -11.16
C LYS A 4 13.79 0.83 -10.12
N VAL A 5 13.92 0.46 -8.85
CA VAL A 5 13.12 1.04 -7.74
C VAL A 5 13.55 2.47 -7.47
N GLU A 6 14.85 2.72 -7.35
CA GLU A 6 15.37 4.08 -7.12
C GLU A 6 15.07 5.00 -8.30
N GLU A 7 15.15 4.47 -9.52
CA GLU A 7 14.76 5.20 -10.72
C GLU A 7 13.26 5.54 -10.73
N ALA A 8 12.40 4.59 -10.36
CA ALA A 8 10.97 4.84 -10.21
C ALA A 8 10.70 5.95 -9.17
N LYS A 9 11.30 5.87 -7.99
CA LYS A 9 11.19 6.91 -6.95
C LYS A 9 11.67 8.27 -7.45
N ARG A 10 12.82 8.32 -8.15
CA ARG A 10 13.36 9.54 -8.74
C ARG A 10 12.42 10.14 -9.79
N MET A 11 11.83 9.31 -10.65
CA MET A 11 10.84 9.75 -11.63
C MET A 11 9.60 10.33 -10.96
N MET A 12 9.09 9.69 -9.90
CA MET A 12 7.94 10.16 -9.13
C MET A 12 8.23 11.51 -8.47
N SER A 13 9.41 11.68 -7.86
CA SER A 13 9.84 12.99 -7.32
C SER A 13 9.90 14.06 -8.41
N LYS A 14 10.43 13.75 -9.59
CA LYS A 14 10.43 14.69 -10.73
C LYS A 14 9.02 15.05 -11.20
N MET A 15 8.09 14.10 -11.24
CA MET A 15 6.70 14.36 -11.60
C MET A 15 6.04 15.31 -10.60
N ARG A 16 6.26 15.09 -9.30
CA ARG A 16 5.78 15.96 -8.22
C ARG A 16 6.33 17.38 -8.33
N LEU A 17 7.63 17.53 -8.61
CA LEU A 17 8.25 18.85 -8.83
C LEU A 17 7.66 19.61 -10.02
N LYS A 18 7.10 18.88 -11.01
CA LYS A 18 6.38 19.46 -12.15
C LYS A 18 4.90 19.74 -11.85
N GLY A 19 4.45 19.60 -10.60
CA GLY A 19 3.06 19.80 -10.20
C GLY A 19 2.13 18.66 -10.61
N LEU A 20 2.65 17.53 -11.11
CA LEU A 20 1.81 16.38 -11.45
C LEU A 20 1.37 15.67 -10.17
N LYS A 21 0.08 15.37 -10.11
CA LYS A 21 -0.52 14.68 -8.97
C LYS A 21 -0.04 13.23 -8.93
N ASP A 22 0.48 12.82 -7.78
CA ASP A 22 0.86 11.43 -7.54
C ASP A 22 -0.34 10.50 -7.67
N ASN A 23 -0.09 9.34 -8.26
CA ASN A 23 -1.11 8.31 -8.50
C ASN A 23 -0.89 7.10 -7.59
N VAL A 24 -1.91 6.75 -6.81
CA VAL A 24 -1.95 5.55 -5.95
C VAL A 24 -1.57 4.30 -6.75
N ALA A 25 -2.02 4.17 -8.01
CA ALA A 25 -1.72 3.02 -8.84
C ALA A 25 -0.21 2.84 -9.11
N THR A 26 0.53 3.94 -9.31
CA THR A 26 1.98 3.91 -9.55
C THR A 26 2.71 3.39 -8.30
N HIS A 27 2.34 3.89 -7.13
CA HIS A 27 2.90 3.42 -5.87
C HIS A 27 2.53 1.96 -5.57
N THR A 28 1.29 1.54 -5.84
CA THR A 28 0.87 0.13 -5.69
C THR A 28 1.69 -0.81 -6.57
N ASN A 29 2.07 -0.39 -7.78
CA ASN A 29 2.97 -1.18 -8.63
C ASN A 29 4.39 -1.24 -8.04
N LEU A 30 4.87 -0.17 -7.41
CA LEU A 30 6.15 -0.17 -6.71
C LEU A 30 6.12 -1.12 -5.49
N LEU A 31 5.04 -1.14 -4.72
CA LEU A 31 4.82 -2.10 -3.62
C LEU A 31 4.92 -3.54 -4.13
N LYS A 32 4.24 -3.87 -5.24
CA LYS A 32 4.31 -5.21 -5.85
C LYS A 32 5.74 -5.56 -6.25
N GLY A 33 6.45 -4.64 -6.89
CA GLY A 33 7.84 -4.85 -7.29
C GLY A 33 8.75 -5.11 -6.09
N LEU A 34 8.59 -4.35 -5.00
CA LEU A 34 9.32 -4.56 -3.75
C LEU A 34 9.04 -5.93 -3.13
N CYS A 35 7.77 -6.35 -3.09
CA CYS A 35 7.37 -7.67 -2.58
C CYS A 35 7.98 -8.81 -3.43
N ILE A 36 7.92 -8.72 -4.76
CA ILE A 36 8.50 -9.73 -5.68
C ILE A 36 10.02 -9.88 -5.46
N MET A 37 10.72 -8.81 -5.08
CA MET A 37 12.15 -8.86 -4.77
C MET A 37 12.46 -9.33 -3.34
N GLY A 38 11.46 -9.76 -2.56
CA GLY A 38 11.62 -10.12 -1.15
C GLY A 38 11.88 -8.93 -0.21
N ARG A 39 11.68 -7.70 -0.70
CA ARG A 39 11.89 -6.45 0.05
C ARG A 39 10.59 -5.99 0.74
N SER A 40 9.94 -6.90 1.46
CA SER A 40 8.61 -6.67 2.06
C SER A 40 8.61 -5.55 3.10
N ASP A 41 9.70 -5.42 3.87
CA ASP A 41 9.84 -4.34 4.84
C ASP A 41 9.99 -2.96 4.16
N ASP A 42 10.66 -2.90 3.01
CA ASP A 42 10.70 -1.69 2.19
C ASP A 42 9.34 -1.38 1.56
N ALA A 43 8.58 -2.41 1.17
CA ALA A 43 7.21 -2.24 0.70
C ALA A 43 6.32 -1.64 1.81
N ALA A 44 6.39 -2.15 3.03
CA ALA A 44 5.65 -1.60 4.17
C ALA A 44 6.05 -0.15 4.49
N ASN A 45 7.35 0.16 4.43
CA ASN A 45 7.82 1.54 4.61
C ASN A 45 7.32 2.46 3.49
N HIS A 46 7.30 1.98 2.24
CA HIS A 46 6.78 2.75 1.12
C HIS A 46 5.26 2.96 1.20
N LEU A 47 4.51 2.01 1.76
CA LEU A 47 3.09 2.19 2.04
C LEU A 47 2.86 3.33 3.05
N LYS A 48 3.71 3.44 4.08
CA LYS A 48 3.70 4.57 5.03
C LYS A 48 4.11 5.89 4.37
N GLU A 49 5.06 5.85 3.42
CA GLU A 49 5.45 7.01 2.62
C GLU A 49 4.27 7.52 1.78
N MET A 50 3.48 6.64 1.14
CA MET A 50 2.27 7.07 0.43
C MET A 50 1.35 7.90 1.32
N ILE A 51 1.18 7.47 2.57
CA ILE A 51 0.36 8.17 3.56
C ILE A 51 0.95 9.54 3.92
N SER A 52 2.26 9.63 4.17
CA SER A 52 2.91 10.90 4.52
C SER A 52 2.89 11.90 3.36
N LEU A 53 2.82 11.41 2.12
CA LEU A 53 2.62 12.19 0.91
C LEU A 53 1.16 12.64 0.71
N GLY A 54 0.25 12.33 1.64
CA GLY A 54 -1.17 12.68 1.57
C GLY A 54 -1.98 11.79 0.63
N LEU A 55 -1.40 10.70 0.11
CA LEU A 55 -2.15 9.72 -0.67
C LEU A 55 -3.04 8.88 0.24
N LYS A 56 -4.05 8.29 -0.37
CA LYS A 56 -4.97 7.34 0.28
C LYS A 56 -4.73 5.95 -0.33
N PRO A 57 -3.80 5.15 0.22
CA PRO A 57 -3.65 3.77 -0.20
C PRO A 57 -4.99 3.04 -0.05
N ASP A 58 -5.37 2.27 -1.07
CA ASP A 58 -6.61 1.52 -1.09
C ASP A 58 -6.42 0.10 -0.56
N VAL A 59 -7.50 -0.69 -0.55
CA VAL A 59 -7.46 -2.10 -0.15
C VAL A 59 -6.42 -2.88 -0.97
N LYS A 60 -6.23 -2.56 -2.26
CA LYS A 60 -5.25 -3.23 -3.11
C LYS A 60 -3.82 -2.96 -2.66
N ALA A 61 -3.49 -1.72 -2.30
CA ALA A 61 -2.16 -1.35 -1.80
C ALA A 61 -1.81 -2.12 -0.50
N TYR A 62 -2.73 -2.17 0.46
CA TYR A 62 -2.54 -2.94 1.70
C TYR A 62 -2.45 -4.45 1.44
N ALA A 63 -3.36 -4.99 0.62
CA ALA A 63 -3.43 -6.43 0.34
C ALA A 63 -2.13 -6.97 -0.26
N VAL A 64 -1.45 -6.20 -1.11
CA VAL A 64 -0.15 -6.57 -1.69
C VAL A 64 0.88 -6.90 -0.60
N VAL A 65 1.05 -6.00 0.38
CA VAL A 65 2.08 -6.15 1.42
C VAL A 65 1.64 -7.17 2.49
N ILE A 66 0.37 -7.18 2.87
CA ILE A 66 -0.20 -8.15 3.82
C ILE A 66 0.00 -9.57 3.30
N HIS A 67 -0.36 -9.83 2.05
CA HIS A 67 -0.24 -11.14 1.44
C HIS A 67 1.22 -11.60 1.36
N ASP A 68 2.14 -10.69 1.06
CA ASP A 68 3.57 -11.00 1.02
C ASP A 68 4.11 -11.38 2.41
N TYR A 69 3.73 -10.65 3.46
CA TYR A 69 4.08 -11.04 4.83
C TYR A 69 3.49 -12.39 5.25
N CYS A 70 2.26 -12.71 4.86
CA CYS A 70 1.67 -14.02 5.12
C CYS A 70 2.47 -15.13 4.43
N LYS A 71 2.85 -14.94 3.16
CA LYS A 71 3.69 -15.90 2.42
C LYS A 71 5.05 -16.13 3.06
N LEU A 72 5.63 -15.10 3.66
CA LEU A 72 6.91 -15.16 4.36
C LEU A 72 6.81 -15.69 5.81
N GLY A 73 5.63 -16.12 6.27
CA GLY A 73 5.44 -16.58 7.64
C GLY A 73 5.61 -15.48 8.68
N LYS A 74 5.29 -14.23 8.34
CA LYS A 74 5.36 -13.05 9.23
C LYS A 74 3.97 -12.52 9.61
N PRO A 75 3.10 -13.34 10.26
CA PRO A 75 1.70 -12.99 10.51
C PRO A 75 1.53 -11.75 11.39
N THR A 76 2.42 -11.52 12.37
CA THR A 76 2.35 -10.33 13.24
C THR A 76 2.44 -9.04 12.43
N LYS A 77 3.33 -8.97 11.43
CA LYS A 77 3.45 -7.79 10.56
C LYS A 77 2.22 -7.63 9.66
N ALA A 78 1.68 -8.74 9.16
CA ALA A 78 0.46 -8.75 8.35
C ALA A 78 -0.75 -8.23 9.14
N ILE A 79 -0.91 -8.65 10.41
CA ILE A 79 -2.00 -8.22 11.30
C ILE A 79 -1.90 -6.72 11.60
N VAL A 80 -0.70 -6.21 11.89
CA VAL A 80 -0.50 -4.77 12.12
C VAL A 80 -0.97 -3.94 10.93
N LEU A 81 -0.61 -4.34 9.70
CA LEU A 81 -1.08 -3.65 8.50
C LEU A 81 -2.58 -3.82 8.27
N LEU A 82 -3.15 -4.97 8.61
CA LEU A 82 -4.59 -5.21 8.52
C LEU A 82 -5.38 -4.31 9.48
N ASP A 83 -4.89 -4.12 10.69
CA ASP A 83 -5.54 -3.26 11.68
C ASP A 83 -5.41 -1.78 11.33
N GLU A 84 -4.27 -1.37 10.76
CA GLU A 84 -4.13 -0.03 10.16
C GLU A 84 -5.10 0.19 9.00
N MET A 85 -5.26 -0.80 8.12
CA MET A 85 -6.22 -0.74 7.01
C MET A 85 -7.66 -0.55 7.55
N LYS A 86 -8.05 -1.32 8.57
CA LYS A 86 -9.38 -1.23 9.20
C LYS A 86 -9.60 0.12 9.91
N SER A 87 -8.61 0.64 10.64
CA SER A 87 -8.74 1.93 11.34
C SER A 87 -8.92 3.11 10.37
N ARG A 88 -8.47 2.95 9.12
CA ARG A 88 -8.72 3.86 8.00
C ARG A 88 -10.08 3.69 7.33
N GLY A 89 -10.92 2.80 7.84
CA GLY A 89 -12.24 2.50 7.29
C GLY A 89 -12.23 1.63 6.02
N LEU A 90 -11.06 1.12 5.62
CA LEU A 90 -10.93 0.25 4.45
C LEU A 90 -11.36 -1.18 4.83
N GLY A 91 -12.21 -1.80 4.02
CA GLY A 91 -12.79 -3.12 4.30
C GLY A 91 -14.13 -3.11 5.08
N LEU A 92 -14.59 -1.95 5.55
CA LEU A 92 -15.91 -1.79 6.17
C LEU A 92 -17.04 -1.44 5.17
N ALA A 93 -16.68 -1.05 3.95
CA ALA A 93 -17.66 -0.68 2.92
C ALA A 93 -18.60 -1.83 2.52
N GLU A 94 -18.12 -3.08 2.60
CA GLU A 94 -18.94 -4.27 2.33
C GLU A 94 -19.93 -4.58 3.48
N ARG A 95 -19.62 -4.13 4.71
CA ARG A 95 -20.45 -4.37 5.89
C ARG A 95 -21.53 -3.32 6.10
N LYS A 96 -21.28 -2.05 5.76
CA LYS A 96 -22.29 -0.99 5.90
C LYS A 96 -23.52 -1.21 5.00
N TYR A 97 -23.36 -1.87 3.85
CA TYR A 97 -24.48 -2.20 2.96
C TYR A 97 -25.38 -3.31 3.56
N ASN A 98 -24.79 -4.32 4.18
CA ASN A 98 -25.53 -5.46 4.75
C ASN A 98 -26.17 -5.16 6.12
N GLN A 99 -25.78 -4.07 6.79
CA GLN A 99 -26.36 -3.66 8.07
C GLN A 99 -27.54 -2.68 7.91
N LEU A 100 -27.64 -1.99 6.77
CA LEU A 100 -28.79 -1.13 6.42
C LEU A 100 -29.98 -1.90 5.80
N GLN A 101 -29.86 -3.22 5.60
CA GLN A 101 -30.96 -4.08 5.10
C GLN A 101 -31.60 -4.94 6.21
N LYS A 102 -31.30 -4.65 7.49
CA LYS A 102 -31.84 -5.38 8.66
C LYS A 102 -32.58 -4.49 9.67
N GLU A 103 -32.98 -3.30 9.26
CA GLU A 103 -33.91 -2.42 9.98
C GLU A 103 -35.14 -2.18 9.09
#